data_AF-A0A059Q336-F1
#
_entry.id   AF-A0A059Q336-F1
#
_cell.length_a   1.000
_cell.length_b   1.000
_cell.length_c   1.000
_cell.angle_alpha   90.00
_cell.angle_beta   90.00
_cell.angle_gamma   90.00
#
_symmetry.space_group_name_H-M   'P 1'
#
loop_
_entity.id
_entity.type
_entity.pdbx_description
1 polymer ?
#
loop_
_entity_poly.entity_id
_entity_poly.type
_entity_poly.pdbx_seq_one_letter_code
_entity_poly.pdbx_strand_id
1 'polypeptide(L)'
;MVYYALLVGAELDGLTNLQPRRGCDDPNFPYYLKLKCENCGEVTAKSTYVTLSEQVDLPKGHGTAHLVQKCKLCGRDGTIVMIPGHGTPLTIEQSQKEEKTCLMVFDCRGYEPVEFSFGDGWKAESVHGTSFEIDCSEGEFSEYDEKGECPVELSKLQSTFKVVKKPEKGGKTKFL
;
A
#
# COMPACT_ATOMS: atom_id res chain seq x y z
N MET A 1 18.14 4.19 8.50
CA MET A 1 16.68 4.20 8.37
C MET A 1 16.35 4.72 6.99
N VAL A 2 15.49 4.04 6.26
CA VAL A 2 15.15 4.38 4.88
C VAL A 2 13.64 4.46 4.78
N TYR A 3 13.14 5.50 4.10
CA TYR A 3 11.72 5.69 3.92
C TYR A 3 11.33 5.19 2.53
N TYR A 4 10.27 4.39 2.46
CA TYR A 4 9.74 3.84 1.22
C TYR A 4 8.29 4.29 1.05
N ALA A 5 7.97 4.86 -0.11
CA ALA A 5 6.58 5.09 -0.52
C ALA A 5 6.11 3.90 -1.37
N LEU A 6 5.00 3.29 -0.97
CA LEU A 6 4.26 2.34 -1.80
C LEU A 6 3.38 3.14 -2.77
N LEU A 7 3.68 3.00 -4.05
CA LEU A 7 2.91 3.57 -5.15
C LEU A 7 2.08 2.48 -5.80
N VAL A 8 0.79 2.74 -6.01
CA VAL A 8 -0.14 1.82 -6.67
C VAL A 8 -0.76 2.46 -7.91
N GLY A 9 -0.96 1.65 -8.93
CA GLY A 9 -1.62 2.05 -10.18
C GLY A 9 -2.49 0.90 -10.69
N ALA A 10 -3.43 1.26 -11.56
CA ALA A 10 -4.37 0.35 -12.21
C ALA A 10 -4.86 1.03 -13.50
N GLU A 11 -5.40 0.25 -14.43
CA GLU A 11 -6.31 0.76 -15.45
C GLU A 11 -7.73 0.76 -14.89
N LEU A 12 -8.37 1.93 -14.91
CA LEU A 12 -9.73 2.14 -14.44
C LEU A 12 -10.60 2.56 -15.62
N ASP A 13 -11.64 1.79 -15.91
CA ASP A 13 -12.68 2.15 -16.87
C ASP A 13 -14.01 2.32 -16.14
N GLY A 14 -14.63 3.49 -16.31
CA GLY A 14 -15.83 3.87 -15.56
C GLY A 14 -15.66 4.01 -14.04
N LEU A 15 -14.48 3.70 -13.46
CA LEU A 15 -14.15 3.78 -12.04
C LEU A 15 -13.17 4.92 -11.71
N THR A 16 -13.27 5.45 -10.50
CA THR A 16 -12.34 6.41 -9.91
C THR A 16 -12.18 6.16 -8.41
N ASN A 17 -11.27 6.90 -7.77
CA ASN A 17 -11.04 6.90 -6.33
C ASN A 17 -10.76 5.50 -5.71
N LEU A 18 -10.01 4.64 -6.41
CA LEU A 18 -9.60 3.33 -5.89
C LEU A 18 -8.71 3.50 -4.65
N GLN A 19 -9.10 2.89 -3.53
CA GLN A 19 -8.42 2.99 -2.24
C GLN A 19 -8.89 1.88 -1.27
N PRO A 20 -8.24 1.69 -0.11
CA PRO A 20 -8.79 0.84 0.95
C PRO A 20 -10.18 1.29 1.38
N ARG A 21 -11.05 0.36 1.74
CA ARG A 21 -12.49 0.61 2.00
C ARG A 21 -12.75 1.76 2.97
N ARG A 22 -11.95 1.90 4.03
CA ARG A 22 -12.08 2.97 5.04
C ARG A 22 -11.06 4.12 4.87
N GLY A 23 -10.45 4.22 3.69
CA GLY A 23 -9.45 5.23 3.34
C GLY A 23 -8.02 4.74 3.49
N CYS A 24 -7.06 5.47 2.90
CA CYS A 24 -5.65 5.09 2.90
C CYS A 24 -5.00 5.01 4.30
N ASP A 25 -5.60 5.68 5.29
CA ASP A 25 -5.16 5.63 6.69
C ASP A 25 -6.05 4.71 7.56
N ASP A 26 -6.74 3.73 6.95
CA ASP A 26 -7.53 2.74 7.71
C ASP A 26 -6.61 2.01 8.70
N PRO A 27 -6.87 2.10 10.02
CA PRO A 27 -6.03 1.47 11.03
C PRO A 27 -5.89 -0.04 10.84
N ASN A 28 -6.88 -0.69 10.23
CA ASN A 28 -6.97 -2.15 10.18
C ASN A 28 -6.71 -2.74 8.79
N PHE A 29 -6.39 -1.92 7.79
CA PHE A 29 -6.11 -2.44 6.44
C PHE A 29 -4.74 -3.15 6.41
N PRO A 30 -4.69 -4.45 6.05
CA PRO A 30 -3.45 -5.21 6.08
C PRO A 30 -2.60 -4.96 4.82
N TYR A 31 -1.38 -4.45 5.02
CA TYR A 31 -0.41 -4.32 3.95
C TYR A 31 0.47 -5.58 3.89
N TYR A 32 0.18 -6.48 2.95
CA TYR A 32 0.97 -7.69 2.72
C TYR A 32 2.25 -7.38 1.94
N LEU A 33 3.40 -7.51 2.59
CA LEU A 33 4.70 -7.15 2.05
C LEU A 33 5.63 -8.37 1.98
N LYS A 34 6.38 -8.50 0.89
CA LYS A 34 7.64 -9.26 0.91
C LYS A 34 8.78 -8.33 1.26
N LEU A 35 9.66 -8.79 2.14
CA LEU A 35 10.75 -8.02 2.69
C LEU A 35 12.08 -8.67 2.33
N LYS A 36 13.05 -7.86 1.91
CA LYS A 36 14.42 -8.25 1.65
C LYS A 36 15.32 -7.76 2.78
N CYS A 37 16.08 -8.66 3.40
CA CYS A 37 17.01 -8.29 4.45
C CYS A 37 18.18 -7.49 3.87
N GLU A 38 18.41 -6.28 4.39
CA GLU A 38 19.51 -5.42 3.93
C GLU A 38 20.90 -5.98 4.28
N ASN A 39 20.97 -6.93 5.21
CA ASN A 39 22.24 -7.49 5.69
C ASN A 39 22.73 -8.68 4.87
N CYS A 40 21.86 -9.65 4.60
CA CYS A 40 22.21 -10.89 3.92
C CYS A 40 21.50 -11.08 2.58
N GLY A 41 20.62 -10.15 2.18
CA GLY A 41 19.89 -10.21 0.91
C GLY A 41 18.70 -11.17 0.88
N GLU A 42 18.44 -11.92 1.96
CA GLU A 42 17.34 -12.90 2.02
C GLU A 42 15.98 -12.23 1.85
N VAL A 43 15.17 -12.72 0.91
CA VAL A 43 13.78 -12.30 0.71
C VAL A 43 12.84 -13.24 1.47
N THR A 44 11.86 -12.69 2.18
CA THR A 44 10.87 -13.50 2.91
C THR A 44 10.13 -14.44 1.97
N ALA A 45 10.12 -15.73 2.29
CA ALA A 45 9.44 -16.76 1.50
C ALA A 45 7.92 -16.59 1.40
N LYS A 46 7.29 -15.99 2.41
CA LYS A 46 5.87 -15.62 2.43
C LYS A 46 5.75 -14.14 2.73
N SER A 47 4.70 -13.50 2.21
CA SER A 47 4.35 -12.14 2.59
C SER A 47 4.00 -12.08 4.08
N THR A 48 4.44 -11.02 4.74
CA THR A 48 4.03 -10.66 6.11
C THR A 48 3.14 -9.43 6.01
N TYR A 49 2.06 -9.37 6.79
CA TYR A 49 1.23 -8.17 6.83
C TYR A 49 1.73 -7.18 7.89
N VAL A 50 1.40 -5.91 7.69
CA VAL A 50 1.54 -4.84 8.68
C VAL A 50 0.29 -3.96 8.64
N THR A 51 -0.19 -3.53 9.81
CA THR A 51 -1.37 -2.64 9.95
C THR A 51 -0.99 -1.41 10.79
N LEU A 52 -1.78 -0.34 10.68
CA LEU A 52 -1.59 0.89 11.46
C LEU A 52 -2.02 0.73 12.93
N SER A 53 -2.92 -0.20 13.23
CA SER A 53 -3.41 -0.46 14.59
C SER A 53 -2.44 -1.30 15.43
N GLU A 54 -1.56 -2.07 14.79
CA GLU A 54 -0.57 -2.87 15.50
C GLU A 54 0.61 -2.02 15.99
N GLN A 55 0.96 -2.19 17.26
CA GLN A 55 2.15 -1.60 17.85
C GLN A 55 2.86 -2.63 18.71
N VAL A 56 4.14 -2.81 18.45
CA VAL A 56 5.02 -3.76 19.13
C VAL A 56 6.23 -3.01 19.66
N ASP A 57 6.61 -3.31 20.90
CA ASP A 57 7.79 -2.73 21.53
C ASP A 57 9.07 -3.15 20.81
N LEU A 58 10.00 -2.21 20.67
CA LEU A 58 11.29 -2.50 20.04
C LEU A 58 12.13 -3.43 20.93
N PRO A 59 12.81 -4.47 20.37
CA PRO A 59 13.65 -5.38 21.15
C PRO A 59 14.82 -4.70 21.87
N LYS A 60 15.26 -3.55 21.35
CA LYS A 60 16.34 -2.74 21.90
C LYS A 60 15.98 -1.27 21.81
N GLY A 61 16.05 -0.55 22.93
CA GLY A 61 15.83 0.90 23.01
C GLY A 61 14.43 1.29 23.47
N HIS A 62 14.08 2.57 23.27
CA HIS A 62 12.75 3.12 23.56
C HIS A 62 12.01 3.40 22.26
N GLY A 63 10.77 2.91 22.15
CA GLY A 63 9.88 3.16 21.00
C GLY A 63 9.07 1.93 20.60
N THR A 64 8.09 2.15 19.71
CA THR A 64 7.24 1.11 19.13
C THR A 64 7.41 1.07 17.61
N ALA A 65 7.09 -0.07 17.01
CA ALA A 65 6.98 -0.26 15.57
C ALA A 65 5.69 -1.00 15.23
N HIS A 66 5.26 -0.94 13.97
CA HIS A 66 4.07 -1.68 13.52
C HIS A 66 4.43 -3.13 13.16
N LEU A 67 5.70 -3.40 12.82
CA LEU A 67 6.23 -4.74 12.67
C LEU A 67 7.65 -4.81 13.21
N VAL A 68 7.94 -5.87 13.97
CA VAL A 68 9.30 -6.28 14.36
C VAL A 68 9.50 -7.71 13.88
N GLN A 69 10.51 -7.95 13.05
CA GLN A 69 10.76 -9.27 12.47
C GLN A 69 12.25 -9.63 12.50
N LYS A 70 12.56 -10.88 12.83
CA LYS A 70 13.92 -11.42 12.75
C LYS A 70 14.16 -12.10 11.41
N CYS A 71 15.30 -11.81 10.78
CA CYS A 71 15.73 -12.49 9.56
C CYS A 71 16.01 -13.97 9.87
N LYS A 72 15.33 -14.87 9.15
CA LYS A 72 15.48 -16.31 9.33
C LYS A 72 16.86 -16.84 8.93
N LEU A 73 17.59 -16.13 8.05
CA LEU A 73 18.92 -16.52 7.60
C LEU A 73 20.03 -16.01 8.52
N CYS A 74 20.12 -14.69 8.75
CA CYS A 74 21.24 -14.09 9.51
C CYS A 74 20.90 -13.68 10.94
N GLY A 75 19.65 -13.85 11.40
CA GLY A 75 19.22 -13.54 12.76
C GLY A 75 19.09 -12.05 13.09
N ARG A 76 19.37 -11.15 12.14
CA ARG A 76 19.24 -9.69 12.30
C ARG A 76 17.78 -9.29 12.51
N ASP A 77 17.53 -8.43 13.49
CA ASP A 77 16.22 -7.83 13.71
C ASP A 77 16.01 -6.64 12.76
N GLY A 78 14.79 -6.53 12.24
CA GLY A 78 14.35 -5.40 11.42
C GLY A 78 12.96 -4.92 11.83
N THR A 79 12.65 -3.67 11.48
CA THR A 79 11.45 -2.98 11.92
C THR A 79 10.79 -2.22 10.78
N ILE A 80 9.47 -2.14 10.79
CA ILE A 80 8.68 -1.29 9.89
C ILE A 80 7.74 -0.41 10.71
N VAL A 81 7.74 0.89 10.40
CA VAL A 81 6.78 1.85 10.95
C VAL A 81 6.00 2.49 9.80
N MET A 82 4.68 2.37 9.81
CA MET A 82 3.79 3.04 8.87
C MET A 82 3.63 4.52 9.23
N ILE A 83 3.54 5.37 8.20
CA ILE A 83 3.42 6.82 8.34
C ILE A 83 2.13 7.28 7.63
N PRO A 84 1.04 7.49 8.37
CA PRO A 84 -0.25 7.90 7.80
C PRO A 84 -0.23 9.36 7.33
N GLY A 85 -1.26 9.76 6.57
CA GLY A 85 -1.48 11.13 6.09
C GLY A 85 -0.81 11.46 4.75
N HIS A 86 -0.25 10.44 4.09
CA HIS A 86 0.41 10.57 2.78
C HIS A 86 -0.31 9.83 1.65
N GLY A 87 -1.21 8.91 1.99
CA GLY A 87 -1.95 8.13 1.02
C GLY A 87 -3.04 8.96 0.33
N THR A 88 -3.24 8.71 -0.96
CA THR A 88 -4.32 9.28 -1.76
C THR A 88 -4.98 8.20 -2.61
N PRO A 89 -6.29 8.30 -2.89
CA PRO A 89 -6.95 7.41 -3.84
C PRO A 89 -6.31 7.50 -5.22
N LEU A 90 -6.41 6.43 -6.01
CA LEU A 90 -6.06 6.46 -7.43
C LEU A 90 -7.28 6.98 -8.19
N THR A 91 -7.15 8.13 -8.85
CA THR A 91 -8.23 8.69 -9.65
C THR A 91 -8.18 8.19 -11.10
N ILE A 92 -9.31 8.27 -11.79
CA ILE A 92 -9.38 7.91 -13.21
C ILE A 92 -8.43 8.76 -14.07
N GLU A 93 -8.24 10.04 -13.74
CA GLU A 93 -7.34 10.92 -14.49
C GLU A 93 -5.86 10.53 -14.32
N GLN A 94 -5.50 9.97 -13.16
CA GLN A 94 -4.17 9.40 -12.94
C GLN A 94 -4.02 8.09 -13.69
N SER A 95 -5.01 7.21 -13.61
CA SER A 95 -5.03 5.93 -14.32
C SER A 95 -4.87 6.10 -15.84
N GLN A 96 -5.60 7.03 -16.45
CA GLN A 96 -5.51 7.34 -17.88
C GLN A 96 -4.15 7.88 -18.33
N LYS A 97 -3.35 8.42 -17.41
CA LYS A 97 -1.98 8.88 -17.65
C LYS A 97 -0.94 7.83 -17.28
N GLU A 98 -1.37 6.62 -16.90
CA GLU A 98 -0.53 5.56 -16.36
C GLU A 98 0.25 5.99 -15.11
N GLU A 99 -0.28 6.99 -14.39
CA GLU A 99 0.29 7.49 -13.15
C GLU A 99 -0.07 6.59 -11.97
N LYS A 100 0.81 6.58 -10.97
CA LYS A 100 0.57 5.88 -9.70
C LYS A 100 0.25 6.89 -8.61
N THR A 101 -0.61 6.49 -7.68
CA THR A 101 -0.89 7.24 -6.47
C THR A 101 -0.05 6.69 -5.31
N CYS A 102 0.25 7.52 -4.31
CA CYS A 102 0.87 7.02 -3.08
C CYS A 102 -0.20 6.39 -2.20
N LEU A 103 0.03 5.15 -1.75
CA LEU A 103 -0.90 4.46 -0.86
C LEU A 103 -0.48 4.57 0.61
N MET A 104 0.82 4.43 0.89
CA MET A 104 1.37 4.46 2.25
C MET A 104 2.88 4.74 2.22
N VAL A 105 3.41 5.31 3.30
CA VAL A 105 4.85 5.47 3.52
C VAL A 105 5.31 4.64 4.71
N PHE A 106 6.47 4.02 4.58
CA PHE A 106 7.07 3.17 5.61
C PHE A 106 8.45 3.70 6.00
N ASP A 107 8.74 3.81 7.30
CA ASP A 107 10.09 3.91 7.87
C ASP A 107 10.61 2.49 8.16
N CYS A 108 11.58 2.06 7.36
CA CYS A 108 12.14 0.72 7.41
C CYS A 108 13.57 0.73 7.96
N ARG A 109 13.89 -0.30 8.75
CA ARG A 109 15.25 -0.56 9.26
C ARG A 109 15.57 -2.04 9.15
N GLY A 110 16.66 -2.38 8.44
CA GLY A 110 17.11 -3.78 8.29
C GLY A 110 16.35 -4.58 7.23
N TYR A 111 15.26 -4.02 6.69
CA TYR A 111 14.45 -4.59 5.62
C TYR A 111 14.13 -3.56 4.56
N GLU A 112 14.15 -3.99 3.30
CA GLU A 112 13.64 -3.30 2.13
C GLU A 112 12.32 -3.99 1.71
N PRO A 113 11.19 -3.27 1.62
CA PRO A 113 9.98 -3.83 1.02
C PRO A 113 10.17 -3.94 -0.50
N VAL A 114 9.93 -5.14 -1.04
CA VAL A 114 10.20 -5.44 -2.46
C VAL A 114 8.96 -5.83 -3.25
N GLU A 115 7.89 -6.25 -2.58
CA GLU A 115 6.64 -6.66 -3.21
C GLU A 115 5.47 -6.31 -2.30
N PHE A 116 4.38 -5.85 -2.90
CA PHE A 116 3.09 -5.65 -2.25
C PHE A 116 2.05 -6.55 -2.93
N SER A 117 1.35 -7.35 -2.15
CA SER A 117 0.30 -8.23 -2.64
C SER A 117 -1.06 -7.53 -2.50
N PHE A 118 -1.76 -7.36 -3.62
CA PHE A 118 -3.16 -6.95 -3.61
C PHE A 118 -4.03 -8.08 -3.06
N GLY A 119 -5.17 -7.70 -2.48
CA GLY A 119 -6.10 -8.62 -1.83
C GLY A 119 -7.47 -7.96 -1.72
N ASP A 120 -8.24 -8.36 -0.72
CA ASP A 120 -9.56 -7.82 -0.44
C ASP A 120 -9.51 -6.44 0.25
N GLY A 121 -10.69 -5.90 0.57
CA GLY A 121 -10.82 -4.69 1.38
C GLY A 121 -10.62 -3.38 0.61
N TRP A 122 -10.74 -3.39 -0.71
CA TRP A 122 -10.69 -2.19 -1.55
C TRP A 122 -12.08 -1.66 -1.85
N LYS A 123 -12.13 -0.39 -2.28
CA LYS A 123 -13.30 0.20 -2.89
C LYS A 123 -12.90 1.13 -4.03
N ALA A 124 -13.82 1.31 -4.96
CA ALA A 124 -13.80 2.41 -5.93
C ALA A 124 -15.20 3.00 -6.06
N GLU A 125 -15.30 4.10 -6.79
CA GLU A 125 -16.55 4.77 -7.11
C GLU A 125 -16.68 4.82 -8.63
N SER A 126 -17.87 4.58 -9.19
CA SER A 126 -18.08 4.89 -10.60
C SER A 126 -18.02 6.39 -10.83
N VAL A 127 -17.76 6.80 -12.07
CA VAL A 127 -17.87 8.21 -12.48
C VAL A 127 -19.29 8.79 -12.30
N HIS A 128 -20.29 7.94 -12.05
CA HIS A 128 -21.67 8.33 -11.74
C HIS A 128 -22.00 8.31 -10.24
N GLY A 129 -21.05 7.94 -9.37
CA GLY A 129 -21.16 8.01 -7.92
C GLY A 129 -21.67 6.75 -7.23
N THR A 130 -21.69 5.61 -7.92
CA THR A 130 -22.01 4.30 -7.33
C THR A 130 -20.75 3.73 -6.68
N SER A 131 -20.82 3.32 -5.41
CA SER A 131 -19.67 2.73 -4.72
C SER A 131 -19.60 1.22 -4.93
N PHE A 132 -18.41 0.71 -5.23
CA PHE A 132 -18.13 -0.71 -5.40
C PHE A 132 -17.11 -1.18 -4.36
N GLU A 133 -17.37 -2.32 -3.75
CA GLU A 133 -16.35 -3.07 -2.99
C GLU A 133 -15.60 -3.96 -3.97
N ILE A 134 -14.28 -3.92 -3.89
CA ILE A 134 -13.41 -4.59 -4.86
C ILE A 134 -12.51 -5.56 -4.12
N ASP A 135 -12.46 -6.79 -4.61
CA ASP A 135 -11.39 -7.74 -4.30
C ASP A 135 -10.33 -7.63 -5.41
N CYS A 136 -9.13 -7.21 -5.03
CA CYS A 136 -8.01 -7.02 -5.96
C CYS A 136 -7.06 -8.23 -6.00
N SER A 137 -7.41 -9.36 -5.37
CA SER A 137 -6.56 -10.56 -5.31
C SER A 137 -6.30 -11.19 -6.69
N GLU A 138 -7.27 -11.18 -7.59
CA GLU A 138 -7.16 -11.74 -8.94
C GLU A 138 -6.58 -10.78 -9.97
N GLY A 139 -6.31 -9.51 -9.60
CA GLY A 139 -5.72 -8.53 -10.51
C GLY A 139 -6.71 -7.78 -11.40
N GLU A 140 -7.99 -8.19 -11.41
CA GLU A 140 -9.05 -7.67 -12.26
C GLU A 140 -10.39 -7.59 -11.52
N PHE A 141 -11.27 -6.70 -11.97
CA PHE A 141 -12.64 -6.55 -11.48
C PHE A 141 -13.51 -6.00 -12.61
N SER A 142 -14.72 -6.54 -12.76
CA SER A 142 -15.72 -6.02 -13.71
C SER A 142 -17.12 -6.14 -13.12
N GLU A 143 -17.89 -5.07 -13.22
CA GLU A 143 -19.29 -5.00 -12.79
C GLU A 143 -20.08 -4.05 -13.71
N TYR A 144 -21.38 -3.94 -13.47
CA TYR A 144 -22.24 -2.99 -14.18
C TYR A 144 -22.79 -1.90 -13.24
N ASP A 145 -22.64 -0.64 -13.63
CA ASP A 145 -23.23 0.49 -12.91
C ASP A 145 -24.64 0.78 -13.42
N GLU A 146 -25.64 0.29 -12.71
CA GLU A 146 -27.06 0.53 -13.00
C GLU A 146 -27.43 2.02 -13.07
N LYS A 147 -26.72 2.89 -12.33
CA LYS A 147 -26.98 4.33 -12.33
C LYS A 147 -26.43 5.01 -13.59
N GLY A 148 -25.28 4.55 -14.06
CA GLY A 148 -24.62 5.03 -15.27
C GLY A 148 -25.08 4.33 -16.55
N GLU A 149 -25.76 3.19 -16.41
CA GLU A 149 -26.10 2.26 -17.50
C GLU A 149 -24.85 1.83 -18.30
N CYS A 150 -23.71 1.65 -17.62
CA CYS A 150 -22.43 1.35 -18.24
C CYS A 150 -21.62 0.30 -17.46
N PRO A 151 -20.76 -0.50 -18.13
CA PRO A 151 -19.81 -1.36 -17.45
C PRO A 151 -18.76 -0.53 -16.70
N VAL A 152 -18.23 -1.12 -15.64
CA VAL A 152 -17.10 -0.59 -14.87
C VAL A 152 -16.04 -1.69 -14.74
N GLU A 153 -14.77 -1.32 -14.92
CA GLU A 153 -13.66 -2.28 -14.94
C GLU A 153 -12.43 -1.72 -14.22
N LEU A 154 -11.70 -2.63 -13.57
CA LEU A 154 -10.35 -2.41 -13.07
C LEU A 154 -9.46 -3.54 -13.56
N SER A 155 -8.29 -3.21 -14.08
CA SER A 155 -7.30 -4.19 -14.52
C SER A 155 -5.87 -3.64 -14.39
N LYS A 156 -4.87 -4.45 -14.78
CA LYS A 156 -3.44 -4.11 -14.78
C LYS A 156 -2.95 -3.49 -13.46
N LEU A 157 -3.37 -4.08 -12.34
CA LEU A 157 -2.89 -3.68 -11.03
C LEU A 157 -1.37 -3.75 -10.95
N GLN A 158 -0.78 -2.68 -10.43
CA GLN A 158 0.67 -2.55 -10.30
C GLN A 158 1.04 -1.84 -9.01
N SER A 159 2.10 -2.33 -8.38
CA SER A 159 2.69 -1.73 -7.19
C SER A 159 4.19 -1.48 -7.38
N THR A 160 4.72 -0.45 -6.73
CA THR A 160 6.16 -0.16 -6.76
C THR A 160 6.57 0.57 -5.49
N PHE A 161 7.75 0.26 -4.95
CA PHE A 161 8.34 1.00 -3.86
C PHE A 161 9.35 2.02 -4.40
N LYS A 162 9.25 3.27 -3.95
CA LYS A 162 10.27 4.31 -4.20
C LYS A 162 10.90 4.73 -2.87
N VAL A 163 12.23 4.87 -2.86
CA VAL A 163 12.93 5.51 -1.73
C VAL A 163 12.59 7.00 -1.72
N VAL A 164 12.20 7.50 -0.56
CA VAL A 164 11.78 8.89 -0.37
C VAL A 164 12.55 9.54 0.77
N LYS A 165 12.56 10.88 0.81
CA LYS A 165 13.04 11.60 1.98
C LYS A 165 12.09 11.37 3.14
N LYS A 166 12.60 11.56 4.37
CA LYS A 166 11.76 11.56 5.58
C LYS A 166 10.58 12.52 5.37
N PRO A 167 9.33 12.04 5.45
CA PRO A 167 8.19 12.92 5.29
C PRO A 167 8.09 13.91 6.46
N GLU A 168 7.72 15.15 6.15
CA GLU A 168 7.41 16.16 7.16
C GLU A 168 6.00 15.93 7.73
N LYS A 169 5.85 16.06 9.05
CA LYS A 169 4.53 15.95 9.69
C LYS A 169 3.61 17.06 9.17
N GLY A 170 2.54 16.68 8.47
CA GLY A 170 1.52 17.60 7.96
C GLY A 170 1.81 18.23 6.58
N GLY A 171 2.88 17.80 5.89
CA GLY A 171 3.18 18.26 4.53
C GLY A 171 2.65 17.31 3.46
N LYS A 172 2.03 17.87 2.39
CA LYS A 172 1.78 17.13 1.14
C LYS A 172 3.11 16.86 0.43
N THR A 173 3.82 15.81 0.84
CA THR A 173 5.00 15.33 0.11
C THR A 173 4.54 14.91 -1.29
N LYS A 174 5.05 15.59 -2.34
CA LYS A 174 4.81 15.14 -3.71
C LYS A 174 5.71 13.95 -3.99
N PHE A 175 5.11 12.77 -4.12
CA PHE A 175 5.80 11.54 -4.53
C PHE A 175 5.80 11.45 -6.07
N LEU A 176 6.39 12.46 -6.73
CA LEU A 176 6.61 12.48 -8.19
C LEU A 176 7.86 11.65 -8.51
#